data_AF-A0A510UN86-F1
#
_entry.id   AF-A0A510UN86-F1
#
_cell.length_a   1.000
_cell.length_b   1.000
_cell.length_c   1.000
_cell.angle_alpha   90.00
_cell.angle_beta   90.00
_cell.angle_gamma   90.00
#
_symmetry.space_group_name_H-M   'P 1'
#
loop_
_entity.id
_entity.type
_entity.pdbx_description
1 polymer ?
#
loop_
_entity_poly.entity_id
_entity_poly.type
_entity_poly.pdbx_seq_one_letter_code
_entity_poly.pdbx_strand_id
1 'polypeptide(L)'
;MMIYFITEQLDQKEPNILTMVKFNALLIISLEGQYLARFDAPITGWTHEMLCSTNMLFESAWTCCGVEAYLGNQWVGSSKV
;
A
#
# COMPACT_ATOMS: atom_id res chain seq x y z
N MET A 1 -7.80 1.57 -11.26
CA MET A 1 -7.29 2.64 -10.39
C MET A 1 -5.82 2.39 -10.07
N MET A 2 -5.07 3.41 -9.69
CA MET A 2 -3.69 3.28 -9.21
C MET A 2 -3.56 3.92 -7.83
N ILE A 3 -2.87 3.24 -6.92
CA ILE A 3 -2.37 3.76 -5.65
C ILE A 3 -0.93 4.21 -5.86
N TYR A 4 -0.63 5.41 -5.41
CA TYR A 4 0.72 5.94 -5.31
C TYR A 4 1.29 5.54 -3.95
N PHE A 5 2.21 4.59 -3.97
CA PHE A 5 2.91 4.14 -2.77
C PHE A 5 4.08 5.08 -2.46
N ILE A 6 4.18 5.54 -1.22
CA ILE A 6 5.24 6.43 -0.75
C ILE A 6 6.32 5.66 0.03
N THR A 7 6.63 4.45 -0.44
CA THR A 7 7.52 3.50 0.22
C THR A 7 8.91 3.43 -0.40
N GLU A 8 9.16 4.27 -1.41
CA GLU A 8 10.47 4.43 -2.02
C GLU A 8 11.40 5.16 -1.04
N GLN A 9 12.60 4.62 -0.86
CA GLN A 9 13.67 5.25 -0.10
C GLN A 9 14.60 5.96 -1.10
N LEU A 10 14.55 7.29 -1.15
CA LEU A 10 15.30 8.08 -2.12
C LEU A 10 16.74 8.34 -1.65
N ASP A 11 16.95 8.46 -0.34
CA ASP A 11 18.28 8.56 0.29
C ASP A 11 18.47 7.43 1.32
N GLN A 12 19.66 6.84 1.37
CA GLN A 12 20.03 5.85 2.39
C GLN A 12 19.95 6.41 3.83
N LYS A 13 20.00 7.74 3.99
CA LYS A 13 19.79 8.43 5.26
C LYS A 13 18.32 8.55 5.66
N GLU A 14 17.39 8.42 4.71
CA GLU A 14 15.97 8.45 5.01
C GLU A 14 15.54 7.14 5.67
N PRO A 15 14.67 7.19 6.69
CA PRO A 15 14.10 5.99 7.27
C PRO A 15 13.30 5.20 6.23
N ASN A 16 13.69 3.95 6.00
CA ASN A 16 12.90 3.05 5.17
C ASN A 16 11.66 2.59 5.94
N ILE A 17 10.51 3.18 5.60
CA ILE A 17 9.23 2.94 6.28
C ILE A 17 8.78 1.48 6.21
N LEU A 18 9.24 0.70 5.23
CA LEU A 18 8.90 -0.71 5.10
C LEU A 18 9.64 -1.60 6.11
N THR A 19 10.80 -1.18 6.62
CA THR A 19 11.67 -2.04 7.45
C THR A 19 10.93 -2.72 8.59
N MET A 20 10.03 -1.99 9.26
CA MET A 20 9.28 -2.49 10.42
C MET A 20 7.95 -3.18 10.05
N VAL A 21 7.42 -2.94 8.85
CA VAL A 21 6.05 -3.34 8.48
C VAL A 21 5.96 -4.20 7.22
N LYS A 22 7.09 -4.53 6.57
CA LYS A 22 7.13 -5.30 5.33
C LYS A 22 6.53 -6.70 5.42
N PHE A 23 6.41 -7.26 6.62
CA PHE A 23 5.77 -8.57 6.84
C PHE A 23 4.31 -8.47 7.28
N ASN A 24 3.77 -7.25 7.39
CA ASN A 24 2.36 -7.05 7.65
C ASN A 24 1.54 -7.19 6.37
N ALA A 25 0.29 -7.61 6.53
CA ALA A 25 -0.66 -7.62 5.42
C ALA A 25 -0.90 -6.20 4.90
N LEU A 26 -1.06 -6.09 3.58
CA LEU A 26 -1.53 -4.88 2.92
C LEU A 26 -3.05 -4.82 3.04
N LEU A 27 -3.53 -3.71 3.60
CA LEU A 27 -4.94 -3.40 3.76
C LEU A 27 -5.29 -2.24 2.85
N ILE A 28 -6.35 -2.40 2.07
CA ILE A 28 -6.91 -1.33 1.24
C ILE A 28 -8.21 -0.87 1.89
N ILE A 29 -8.30 0.43 2.17
CA ILE A 29 -9.41 1.06 2.88
C ILE A 29 -9.92 2.22 2.02
N SER A 30 -11.23 2.42 1.93
CA SER A 30 -11.80 3.58 1.25
C SER A 30 -11.59 4.86 2.09
N LEU A 31 -11.72 6.03 1.47
CA LEU A 31 -11.65 7.30 2.23
C LEU A 31 -12.76 7.47 3.27
N GLU A 32 -13.83 6.66 3.19
CA GLU A 32 -14.91 6.63 4.16
C GLU A 32 -14.64 5.63 5.30
N GLY A 33 -13.46 4.99 5.31
CA GLY A 33 -13.06 3.99 6.31
C GLY A 33 -13.58 2.58 6.04
N GLN A 34 -14.16 2.31 4.86
CA GLN A 34 -14.63 0.99 4.50
C GLN A 34 -13.46 0.07 4.14
N TYR A 35 -13.43 -1.13 4.71
CA TYR A 35 -12.48 -2.15 4.31
C TYR A 35 -12.79 -2.70 2.91
N LEU A 36 -11.82 -2.65 2.00
CA LEU A 36 -11.99 -3.08 0.61
C LEU A 36 -11.25 -4.39 0.29
N ALA A 37 -9.99 -4.53 0.71
CA ALA A 37 -9.19 -5.72 0.37
C ALA A 37 -8.04 -6.01 1.35
N ARG A 38 -7.59 -7.28 1.33
CA ARG A 38 -6.38 -7.78 1.99
C ARG A 38 -5.44 -8.39 0.97
N PHE A 39 -4.14 -8.16 1.14
CA PHE A 39 -3.11 -8.99 0.54
C PHE A 39 -2.12 -9.42 1.61
N ASP A 40 -1.95 -10.73 1.77
CA ASP A 40 -0.99 -11.26 2.74
C ASP A 40 0.45 -10.94 2.30
N ALA A 41 1.31 -10.74 3.29
CA ALA A 41 2.69 -10.37 3.01
C ALA A 41 3.45 -11.53 2.33
N PRO A 42 4.31 -11.21 1.34
CA PRO A 42 5.26 -12.18 0.82
C PRO A 42 6.18 -12.69 1.95
N ILE A 43 6.66 -13.93 1.82
CA ILE A 43 7.62 -14.53 2.79
C ILE A 43 8.90 -13.67 2.89
N THR A 44 9.28 -13.01 1.81
CA THR A 44 10.43 -12.08 1.76
C THR A 44 10.13 -10.68 2.29
N GLY A 45 8.85 -10.39 2.59
CA GLY A 45 8.32 -9.08 2.89
C GLY A 45 8.07 -8.23 1.63
N TRP A 46 7.26 -7.19 1.80
CA TRP A 46 6.97 -6.21 0.76
C TRP A 46 8.20 -5.39 0.37
N THR A 47 8.35 -5.17 -0.94
CA THR A 47 9.20 -4.14 -1.53
C THR A 47 8.32 -3.06 -2.17
N HIS A 48 8.89 -1.89 -2.46
CA HIS A 48 8.19 -0.83 -3.18
C HIS A 48 7.63 -1.33 -4.53
N GLU A 49 8.44 -2.06 -5.30
CA GLU A 49 8.05 -2.61 -6.60
C GLU A 49 6.90 -3.62 -6.50
N MET A 50 6.92 -4.48 -5.48
CA MET A 50 5.85 -5.45 -5.24
C MET A 50 4.54 -4.73 -4.90
N LEU A 51 4.59 -3.69 -4.05
CA LEU A 51 3.43 -2.87 -3.74
C LEU A 51 2.88 -2.21 -5.02
N CYS A 52 3.73 -1.57 -5.81
CA CYS A 52 3.32 -0.96 -7.08
C CYS A 52 2.71 -1.99 -8.05
N SER A 53 3.18 -3.24 -8.05
CA SER A 53 2.61 -4.32 -8.87
C SER A 53 1.20 -4.73 -8.44
N THR A 54 0.83 -4.54 -7.16
CA THR A 54 -0.54 -4.81 -6.68
C THR A 54 -1.60 -3.93 -7.34
N ASN A 55 -1.22 -2.80 -7.93
CA ASN A 55 -2.13 -1.94 -8.69
C ASN A 55 -2.85 -2.68 -9.84
N MET A 56 -2.24 -3.72 -10.40
CA MET A 56 -2.86 -4.54 -11.45
C MET A 56 -4.02 -5.41 -10.93
N LEU A 57 -4.09 -5.62 -9.61
CA LEU A 57 -5.09 -6.46 -8.96
C LEU A 57 -6.30 -5.65 -8.44
N PHE A 58 -6.24 -4.31 -8.49
CA PHE A 58 -7.26 -3.45 -7.90
C PHE A 58 -8.48 -3.31 -8.79
N GLU A 59 -9.66 -3.43 -8.19
CA GLU A 59 -10.92 -3.33 -8.92
C GLU A 59 -11.17 -1.92 -9.44
N SER A 60 -11.64 -1.82 -10.68
CA SER A 60 -12.02 -0.55 -11.29
C SER A 60 -13.09 0.21 -10.50
N ALA A 61 -13.97 -0.50 -9.78
CA ALA A 61 -15.04 0.08 -8.97
C ALA A 61 -14.51 0.98 -7.83
N TRP A 62 -13.32 0.69 -7.30
CA TRP A 62 -12.74 1.48 -6.21
C TRP A 62 -12.31 2.89 -6.66
N THR A 63 -12.20 3.13 -7.97
CA THR A 63 -11.86 4.45 -8.56
C THR A 63 -12.81 5.57 -8.12
N CYS A 64 -14.08 5.24 -7.87
CA CYS A 64 -15.09 6.23 -7.52
C CYS A 64 -14.95 6.76 -6.08
N CYS A 65 -14.40 5.97 -5.16
CA CYS A 65 -14.40 6.30 -3.73
C CYS A 65 -13.05 6.81 -3.22
N GLY A 66 -11.97 6.58 -3.98
CA GLY A 66 -10.60 6.79 -3.52
C GLY A 66 -10.23 5.83 -2.40
N VAL A 67 -8.93 5.53 -2.28
CA VAL A 67 -8.44 4.52 -1.35
C VAL A 67 -7.14 4.91 -0.68
N GLU A 68 -6.93 4.35 0.49
CA GLU A 68 -5.72 4.40 1.30
C GLU A 68 -5.17 2.98 1.45
N ALA A 69 -3.84 2.89 1.44
CA ALA A 69 -3.10 1.65 1.59
C ALA A 69 -2.33 1.66 2.91
N TYR A 70 -2.47 0.57 3.67
CA TYR A 70 -1.81 0.38 4.96
C TYR A 70 -1.06 -0.96 5.02
N LEU A 71 0.11 -0.98 5.65
CA LEU A 71 0.80 -2.20 6.07
C LEU A 71 0.66 -2.35 7.59
N GLY A 72 -0.28 -3.18 8.03
CA GLY A 72 -0.71 -3.18 9.42
C GLY A 72 -1.32 -1.83 9.81
N ASN A 73 -0.68 -1.10 10.71
CA ASN A 73 -1.14 0.22 11.17
C ASN A 73 -0.39 1.40 10.51
N GLN A 74 0.55 1.12 9.60
CA GLN A 74 1.35 2.14 8.92
C GLN A 74 0.72 2.49 7.58
N TRP A 75 0.38 3.77 7.38
CA TRP A 75 -0.04 4.26 6.07
C TRP A 75 1.15 4.26 5.10
N VAL A 76 0.93 3.77 3.87
CA VAL A 76 1.98 3.58 2.86
C VAL A 76 1.63 4.11 1.47
N GLY A 77 0.42 4.64 1.27
CA GLY A 77 0.03 5.23 -0.01
C GLY A 77 -1.45 5.52 -0.14
N SER A 78 -1.82 6.24 -1.19
CA SER A 78 -3.23 6.54 -1.51
C SER A 78 -3.43 6.69 -3.02
N SER A 79 -4.68 6.61 -3.48
CA SER A 79 -5.06 6.92 -4.86
C SER A 79 -5.17 8.42 -5.16
N LYS A 80 -5.03 9.30 -4.15
CA LYS A 80 -5.17 10.78 -4.29
C LYS A 80 -3.89 11.56 -3.99
N VAL A 81 -2.72 10.92 -4.04
CA VAL A 81 -1.43 11.61 -3.83
C VAL A 81 -1.17 12.61 -4.96
#